data_AF-A0A940ZH00-F1
#
_entry.id   AF-A0A940ZH00-F1
#
_cell.length_a   1.000
_cell.length_b   1.000
_cell.length_c   1.000
_cell.angle_alpha   90.00
_cell.angle_beta   90.00
_cell.angle_gamma   90.00
#
_symmetry.space_group_name_H-M   'P 1'
#
loop_
_entity.id
_entity.type
_entity.pdbx_description
1 polymer ?
#
loop_
_entity_poly.entity_id
_entity_poly.type
_entity_poly.pdbx_seq_one_letter_code
_entity_poly.pdbx_strand_id
1 'polypeptide(L)'
;MKIGRRDWIFLGIVAAVFIAFFAISGPEKTKKLPKDADHQQFNEMLKAGKKKSEVDPLCESCHDGVKIKFPEKHPAKPGGAPMRCLFCHKSQ
;
A
#
# COMPACT_ATOMS: atom_id res chain seq x y z
N MET A 1 6.68 -21.53 -30.22
CA MET A 1 6.15 -22.37 -29.13
C MET A 1 4.70 -22.70 -29.45
N LYS A 2 4.28 -23.98 -29.45
CA LYS A 2 2.88 -24.36 -29.66
C LYS A 2 2.22 -24.52 -28.29
N ILE A 3 1.24 -23.67 -27.99
CA ILE A 3 0.42 -23.80 -26.77
C ILE A 3 -0.42 -25.08 -26.92
N GLY A 4 -0.18 -26.04 -26.04
CA GLY A 4 -0.91 -27.30 -26.00
C GLY A 4 -2.20 -27.22 -25.20
N ARG A 5 -3.00 -28.30 -25.22
CA ARG A 5 -4.24 -28.40 -24.45
C ARG A 5 -4.02 -28.23 -22.93
N ARG A 6 -2.89 -28.71 -22.40
CA ARG A 6 -2.52 -28.56 -20.98
C ARG A 6 -2.24 -27.11 -20.61
N ASP A 7 -1.61 -26.36 -21.51
CA ASP A 7 -1.32 -24.94 -21.31
C ASP A 7 -2.61 -24.11 -21.29
N TRP A 8 -3.59 -24.45 -22.14
CA TRP A 8 -4.92 -23.83 -22.11
C TRP A 8 -5.68 -24.10 -20.80
N ILE A 9 -5.61 -25.32 -20.29
CA ILE A 9 -6.21 -25.66 -18.98
C ILE A 9 -5.53 -24.86 -17.87
N PHE A 10 -4.19 -24.78 -17.88
CA PHE A 10 -3.44 -24.01 -16.90
C PHE A 10 -3.80 -22.52 -16.94
N LEU A 11 -3.83 -21.92 -18.12
CA LEU A 11 -4.25 -20.53 -18.31
C LEU A 11 -5.70 -20.30 -17.84
N GLY A 12 -6.60 -21.26 -18.09
CA GLY A 12 -7.98 -21.20 -17.62
C GLY A 12 -8.06 -21.18 -16.08
N ILE A 13 -7.28 -22.02 -15.40
CA ILE A 13 -7.23 -22.03 -13.93
C ILE A 13 -6.66 -20.72 -13.39
N VAL A 14 -5.55 -20.24 -13.96
CA VAL A 14 -4.93 -18.96 -13.55
C VAL A 14 -5.93 -17.81 -13.72
N ALA A 15 -6.62 -17.74 -14.85
CA ALA A 15 -7.66 -16.74 -15.09
C ALA A 15 -8.80 -16.83 -14.06
N ALA A 16 -9.28 -18.04 -13.76
CA ALA A 16 -10.34 -18.26 -12.77
C ALA A 16 -9.93 -17.77 -11.36
N VAL A 17 -8.69 -18.04 -10.95
CA VAL A 17 -8.15 -17.57 -9.66
C VAL A 17 -8.09 -16.04 -9.61
N PHE A 18 -7.60 -15.39 -10.66
CA PHE A 18 -7.57 -13.92 -10.69
C PHE A 18 -8.99 -13.33 -10.67
N ILE A 19 -9.92 -13.86 -11.47
CA ILE A 19 -11.32 -13.40 -11.48
C ILE A 19 -11.94 -13.51 -10.09
N ALA A 20 -11.80 -14.65 -9.42
CA ALA A 20 -12.31 -14.85 -8.07
C ALA A 20 -11.67 -13.87 -7.08
N PHE A 21 -10.35 -13.71 -7.13
CA PHE A 21 -9.62 -12.78 -6.26
C PHE A 21 -10.11 -11.33 -6.41
N PHE A 22 -10.26 -10.84 -7.65
CA PHE A 22 -10.77 -9.49 -7.90
C PHE A 22 -12.22 -9.32 -7.45
N ALA A 23 -13.06 -10.35 -7.61
CA ALA A 23 -14.45 -10.31 -7.16
C ALA A 23 -14.59 -10.19 -5.63
N ILE A 24 -13.66 -10.77 -4.86
CA ILE A 24 -13.75 -10.80 -3.38
C ILE A 24 -12.91 -9.73 -2.66
N SER A 25 -11.96 -9.08 -3.34
CA SER A 25 -10.98 -8.18 -2.70
C SER A 25 -11.61 -6.94 -2.05
N GLY A 26 -12.77 -6.50 -2.53
CA GLY A 26 -13.51 -5.37 -1.98
C GLY A 26 -12.80 -4.01 -2.15
N PRO A 27 -13.43 -2.92 -1.66
CA PRO A 27 -12.86 -1.58 -1.76
C PRO A 27 -11.75 -1.35 -0.73
N GLU A 28 -10.91 -0.33 -0.99
CA GLU A 28 -9.89 0.13 -0.05
C GLU A 28 -10.52 0.60 1.27
N LYS A 29 -10.00 0.10 2.39
CA LYS A 29 -10.52 0.42 3.74
C LYS A 29 -9.65 1.42 4.51
N THR A 30 -8.50 1.77 3.96
CA THR A 30 -7.50 2.62 4.63
C THR A 30 -7.79 4.09 4.36
N LYS A 31 -7.44 4.96 5.31
CA LYS A 31 -7.52 6.41 5.10
C LYS A 31 -6.41 6.87 4.15
N LYS A 32 -6.71 7.77 3.23
CA LYS A 32 -5.70 8.39 2.36
C LYS A 32 -4.83 9.39 3.14
N LEU A 33 -3.66 9.71 2.59
CA LEU A 33 -2.83 10.80 3.11
C LEU A 33 -3.63 12.13 3.06
N PRO A 34 -3.73 12.87 4.16
CA PRO A 34 -4.43 14.16 4.18
C PRO A 34 -3.79 15.19 3.23
N LYS A 35 -4.59 16.19 2.83
CA LYS A 35 -4.15 17.38 2.08
C LYS A 35 -4.29 18.61 2.96
N ASP A 36 -3.67 18.57 4.13
CA ASP A 36 -3.58 19.69 5.06
C ASP A 36 -2.14 20.24 5.08
N ALA A 37 -1.93 21.31 5.86
CA ALA A 37 -0.65 21.99 5.94
C ALA A 37 0.48 21.06 6.44
N ASP A 38 0.17 20.15 7.37
CA ASP A 38 1.18 19.26 7.97
C ASP A 38 1.62 18.17 6.98
N HIS A 39 0.72 17.73 6.10
CA HIS A 39 0.98 16.66 5.13
C HIS A 39 1.27 17.15 3.70
N GLN A 40 1.17 18.45 3.44
CA GLN A 40 1.35 19.03 2.09
C GLN A 40 2.73 18.71 1.52
N GLN A 41 3.79 18.86 2.32
CA GLN A 41 5.16 18.57 1.89
C GLN A 41 5.32 17.15 1.33
N PHE A 42 4.69 16.14 1.96
CA PHE A 42 4.79 14.75 1.53
C PHE A 42 4.00 14.51 0.23
N ASN A 43 2.85 15.16 0.09
CA ASN A 43 2.10 15.14 -1.17
C ASN A 43 2.91 15.75 -2.31
N GLU A 44 3.63 16.85 -2.07
CA GLU A 44 4.49 17.49 -3.06
C GLU A 44 5.69 16.62 -3.44
N MET A 45 6.35 15.98 -2.47
CA MET A 45 7.42 15.01 -2.73
C MET A 45 6.94 13.87 -3.64
N LEU A 46 5.75 13.31 -3.35
CA LEU A 46 5.18 12.24 -4.17
C LEU A 46 4.81 12.72 -5.58
N LYS A 47 4.26 13.93 -5.71
CA LYS A 47 3.99 14.55 -7.03
C LYS A 47 5.27 14.81 -7.82
N ALA A 48 6.37 15.15 -7.15
CA ALA A 48 7.69 15.33 -7.75
C ALA A 48 8.38 14.00 -8.14
N GLY A 49 7.71 12.85 -7.97
CA GLY A 49 8.22 11.54 -8.37
C GLY A 49 9.13 10.87 -7.34
N LYS A 50 9.20 11.38 -6.10
CA LYS A 50 9.92 10.68 -5.03
C LYS A 50 9.30 9.32 -4.74
N LYS A 51 10.14 8.33 -4.45
CA LYS A 51 9.66 6.99 -4.11
C LYS A 51 8.99 7.02 -2.74
N LYS A 52 7.88 6.28 -2.59
CA LYS A 52 7.18 6.12 -1.31
C LYS A 52 8.10 5.69 -0.17
N SER A 53 9.04 4.78 -0.46
CA SER A 53 10.03 4.29 0.51
C SER A 53 11.02 5.35 1.00
N GLU A 54 11.18 6.46 0.27
CA GLU A 54 12.01 7.60 0.69
C GLU A 54 11.21 8.56 1.59
N VAL A 55 9.89 8.59 1.44
CA VAL A 55 8.98 9.47 2.20
C VAL A 55 8.46 8.79 3.47
N ASP A 56 8.21 7.48 3.41
CA ASP A 56 7.73 6.64 4.52
C ASP A 56 8.50 6.82 5.84
N PRO A 57 9.85 6.92 5.86
CA PRO A 57 10.60 7.15 7.10
C PRO A 57 10.31 8.52 7.73
N LEU A 58 9.95 9.54 6.94
CA LEU A 58 9.72 10.89 7.44
C LEU A 58 8.44 10.97 8.29
N CYS A 59 7.49 10.05 8.07
CA CYS A 59 6.24 9.96 8.82
C CYS A 59 6.46 9.73 10.31
N GLU A 60 7.52 8.99 10.68
CA GLU A 60 7.76 8.58 12.07
C GLU A 60 8.22 9.74 12.98
N SER A 61 8.58 10.89 12.39
CA SER A 61 8.86 12.11 13.15
C SER A 61 7.70 12.52 14.06
N CYS A 62 6.47 12.29 13.59
CA CYS A 62 5.21 12.52 14.32
C CYS A 62 4.44 11.22 14.60
N HIS A 63 4.36 10.31 13.63
CA HIS A 63 3.64 9.03 13.72
C HIS A 63 4.57 7.88 14.13
N ASP A 64 5.05 7.91 15.37
CA ASP A 64 5.92 6.88 15.96
C ASP A 64 5.15 5.80 16.75
N GLY A 65 3.83 5.94 16.88
CA GLY A 65 2.98 5.07 17.70
C GLY A 65 3.01 5.40 19.20
N VAL A 66 3.79 6.40 19.61
CA VAL A 66 3.94 6.88 21.00
C VAL A 66 3.40 8.31 21.13
N LYS A 67 3.99 9.29 20.42
CA LYS A 67 3.51 10.68 20.32
C LYS A 67 2.11 10.72 19.73
N ILE A 68 1.91 9.99 18.64
CA ILE A 68 0.60 9.78 18.02
C ILE A 68 0.34 8.29 18.04
N LYS A 69 -0.46 7.86 19.02
CA LYS A 69 -0.81 6.45 19.19
C LYS A 69 -1.60 5.95 17.98
N PHE A 70 -1.15 4.84 17.42
CA PHE A 70 -1.91 4.16 16.38
C PHE A 70 -3.15 3.44 16.95
N PRO A 71 -4.20 3.23 16.15
CA PRO A 71 -5.31 2.37 16.54
C PRO A 71 -4.83 0.96 16.93
N GLU A 72 -5.58 0.26 17.80
CA GLU A 72 -5.19 -1.06 18.32
C GLU A 72 -4.95 -2.12 17.24
N LYS A 73 -5.67 -2.01 16.11
CA LYS A 73 -5.55 -2.93 14.97
C LYS A 73 -4.59 -2.43 13.89
N HIS A 74 -3.81 -1.40 14.17
CA HIS A 74 -2.81 -0.92 13.23
C HIS A 74 -1.68 -1.96 13.09
N PRO A 75 -1.20 -2.23 11.86
CA PRO A 75 -0.06 -3.13 11.67
C PRO A 75 1.16 -2.71 12.49
N ALA A 76 1.86 -3.69 13.08
CA ALA A 76 3.10 -3.44 13.78
C ALA A 76 4.22 -3.01 12.81
N LYS A 77 5.16 -2.21 13.29
CA LYS A 77 6.34 -1.82 12.51
C LYS A 77 7.19 -3.07 12.18
N PRO A 78 7.60 -3.28 10.92
CA PRO A 78 8.49 -4.38 10.57
C PRO A 78 9.86 -4.21 11.23
N GLY A 79 10.43 -5.30 11.76
CA GLY A 79 11.62 -5.27 12.60
C GLY A 79 12.82 -4.53 11.99
N GLY A 80 13.14 -3.35 12.56
CA GLY A 80 14.29 -2.52 12.18
C GLY A 80 14.13 -1.67 10.91
N ALA A 81 13.02 -1.79 10.19
CA ALA A 81 12.76 -1.05 8.96
C ALA A 81 11.67 0.03 9.15
N PRO A 82 11.68 1.12 8.38
CA PRO A 82 10.60 2.10 8.41
C PRO A 82 9.27 1.45 8.01
N MET A 83 8.20 1.90 8.63
CA MET A 83 6.86 1.43 8.30
C MET A 83 6.46 1.97 6.92
N ARG A 84 5.92 1.09 6.06
CA ARG A 84 5.50 1.46 4.70
C ARG A 84 4.15 2.16 4.67
N CYS A 85 4.08 3.33 5.31
CA CYS A 85 2.86 4.11 5.51
C CYS A 85 2.08 4.31 4.21
N LEU A 86 2.73 4.77 3.15
CA LEU A 86 2.16 5.12 1.85
C LEU A 86 1.82 3.93 0.95
N PHE A 87 2.11 2.71 1.41
CA PHE A 87 1.59 1.49 0.81
C PHE A 87 0.09 1.35 1.09
N CYS A 88 -0.32 1.60 2.35
CA CYS A 88 -1.70 1.53 2.81
C CYS A 88 -2.40 2.90 2.73
N HIS A 89 -1.73 3.97 3.15
CA HIS A 89 -2.23 5.34 3.17
C HIS A 89 -1.85 6.08 1.88
N LYS A 90 -2.49 5.70 0.77
CA LYS A 90 -2.18 6.24 -0.56
C LYS A 90 -2.37 7.77 -0.59
N SER A 91 -1.52 8.45 -1.36
CA SER A 91 -1.79 9.83 -1.75
C SER A 91 -3.09 9.90 -2.55
N GLN A 92 -3.79 11.02 -2.47
CA GLN A 92 -5.09 11.18 -3.12
C GLN A 92 -4.97 11.35 -4.63
#